data_AF-A0A9E0PA15-F1
#
_entry.id   AF-A0A9E0PA15-F1
#
_cell.length_a   1.000
_cell.length_b   1.000
_cell.length_c   1.000
_cell.angle_alpha   90.00
_cell.angle_beta   90.00
_cell.angle_gamma   90.00
#
_symmetry.space_group_name_H-M   'P 1'
#
loop_
_entity.id
_entity.type
_entity.pdbx_description
1 polymer ?
#
loop_
_entity_poly.entity_id
_entity_poly.type
_entity_poly.pdbx_seq_one_letter_code
_entity_poly.pdbx_strand_id
1 'polypeptide(L)'
;VQGYILLDASRFTTQVYSPNVMIDDMGSYYMPPVSSMNIDSNLFEVKMPPGPVGQLIKASSDSPFAIDAKVTTAEEGDPLKIVWVGDRMKATGHVNPNEEMKPIMVSPKTIDTFALYKMQRVMDQLQIKGNIVIVKDRTKLPKDVGEVASHRSIPLKDILPPALKMSDNFVFDSLYLTMLHRFSKEAVIDDWAQGDAVMKALMKDHYGVDMEKALMVDGSGLSRYNRIQPLMLFQVLKKGYEDKNFVNALARPGEEGSTLKNRTDLPEKLYAKTGGLMGVSCLCGYELENPEDPKAFVVMVNGFAPTAKELFQVIDPFIHKSLR
;
A
#
# COMPACT_ATOMS: atom_id res chain seq x y z
N VAL A 1 16.51 -27.57 -14.50
CA VAL A 1 16.85 -27.94 -13.11
C VAL A 1 16.48 -29.39 -12.89
N GLN A 2 17.43 -30.24 -12.50
CA GLN A 2 17.10 -31.60 -12.03
C GLN A 2 16.66 -31.47 -10.57
N GLY A 3 15.36 -31.55 -10.31
CA GLY A 3 14.77 -31.42 -8.97
C GLY A 3 13.78 -30.25 -8.84
N TYR A 4 13.58 -29.82 -7.59
CA TYR A 4 12.67 -28.73 -7.25
C TYR A 4 13.36 -27.37 -7.25
N ILE A 5 12.64 -26.35 -7.70
CA ILE A 5 12.96 -24.94 -7.49
C ILE A 5 12.15 -24.49 -6.29
N LEU A 6 12.82 -24.11 -5.20
CA LEU A 6 12.16 -23.67 -3.98
C LEU A 6 12.09 -22.14 -3.98
N LEU A 7 10.88 -21.60 -3.88
CA LEU A 7 10.64 -20.20 -3.58
C LEU A 7 10.50 -20.06 -2.06
N ASP A 8 11.55 -19.58 -1.41
CA ASP A 8 11.56 -19.40 0.04
C ASP A 8 10.84 -18.12 0.46
N ALA A 9 9.66 -18.29 1.05
CA ALA A 9 8.83 -17.24 1.62
C ALA A 9 8.75 -17.34 3.17
N SER A 10 9.82 -17.78 3.83
CA SER A 10 9.87 -18.03 5.28
C SER A 10 10.44 -16.88 6.12
N ARG A 11 10.78 -15.75 5.49
CA ARG A 11 11.35 -14.58 6.19
C ARG A 11 10.38 -14.04 7.24
N PHE A 12 9.11 -13.99 6.88
CA PHE A 12 7.96 -13.79 7.75
C PHE A 12 6.77 -14.54 7.15
N THR A 13 5.95 -15.14 8.00
CA THR A 13 4.85 -16.06 7.64
C THR A 13 3.51 -15.57 8.14
N THR A 14 3.39 -14.26 8.36
CA THR A 14 2.16 -13.60 8.76
C THR A 14 1.03 -13.87 7.75
N GLN A 15 -0.21 -13.63 8.17
CA GLN A 15 -1.30 -13.45 7.21
C GLN A 15 -0.93 -12.34 6.22
N VAL A 16 -1.36 -12.48 4.96
CA VAL A 16 -0.93 -11.58 3.87
C VAL A 16 -1.62 -10.21 3.90
N TYR A 17 -2.67 -10.08 4.72
CA TYR A 17 -3.34 -8.81 5.00
C TYR A 17 -3.20 -8.51 6.48
N SER A 18 -3.13 -7.22 6.82
CA SER A 18 -3.18 -6.79 8.20
C SER A 18 -4.54 -7.12 8.84
N PRO A 19 -4.60 -7.28 10.17
CA PRO A 19 -5.86 -7.50 10.88
C PRO A 19 -6.88 -6.37 10.68
N ASN A 20 -8.16 -6.72 10.57
CA ASN A 20 -9.28 -5.77 10.49
C ASN A 20 -9.18 -4.76 9.33
N VAL A 21 -8.79 -5.25 8.16
CA VAL A 21 -9.05 -4.58 6.88
C VAL A 21 -10.47 -4.89 6.39
N MET A 22 -11.05 -4.00 5.57
CA MET A 22 -12.38 -4.21 5.01
C MET A 22 -12.33 -5.25 3.90
N ILE A 23 -13.22 -6.24 3.95
CA ILE A 23 -13.29 -7.28 2.92
C ILE A 23 -13.64 -6.72 1.54
N ASP A 24 -14.41 -5.63 1.51
CA ASP A 24 -14.80 -4.93 0.28
C ASP A 24 -13.63 -4.26 -0.44
N ASP A 25 -12.53 -4.00 0.28
CA ASP A 25 -11.30 -3.45 -0.30
C ASP A 25 -10.40 -4.55 -0.91
N MET A 26 -10.70 -5.84 -0.70
CA MET A 26 -9.91 -6.94 -1.26
C MET A 26 -10.02 -6.97 -2.79
N GLY A 27 -8.89 -7.10 -3.47
CA GLY A 27 -8.80 -7.01 -4.93
C GLY A 27 -8.49 -5.60 -5.43
N SER A 28 -8.61 -4.58 -4.58
CA SER A 28 -8.24 -3.21 -4.94
C SER A 28 -6.72 -3.05 -5.06
N TYR A 29 -6.30 -2.12 -5.92
CA TYR A 29 -4.89 -1.81 -6.15
C TYR A 29 -4.20 -1.17 -4.94
N TYR A 30 -4.95 -0.51 -4.07
CA TYR A 30 -4.43 0.17 -2.87
C TYR A 30 -4.34 -0.75 -1.64
N MET A 31 -4.82 -1.99 -1.75
CA MET A 31 -4.69 -3.01 -0.70
C MET A 31 -4.18 -4.32 -1.30
N PRO A 32 -2.99 -4.32 -1.93
CA PRO A 32 -2.37 -5.57 -2.34
C PRO A 32 -1.93 -6.37 -1.11
N PRO A 33 -2.05 -7.71 -1.13
CA PRO A 33 -1.50 -8.54 -0.07
C PRO A 33 0.02 -8.36 0.00
N VAL A 34 0.60 -8.48 1.19
CA VAL A 34 2.05 -8.40 1.41
C VAL A 34 2.55 -9.73 1.95
N SER A 35 3.65 -10.23 1.39
CA SER A 35 4.39 -11.38 1.92
C SER A 35 5.89 -11.14 1.82
N SER A 36 6.70 -12.13 2.19
CA SER A 36 8.16 -12.04 1.98
C SER A 36 8.56 -12.24 0.53
N MET A 37 7.62 -12.62 -0.34
CA MET A 37 7.79 -12.76 -1.77
C MET A 37 6.74 -11.92 -2.49
N ASN A 38 7.16 -10.75 -2.96
CA ASN A 38 6.29 -9.84 -3.68
C ASN A 38 6.80 -9.61 -5.09
N ILE A 39 5.94 -9.77 -6.09
CA ILE A 39 6.26 -9.64 -7.52
C ILE A 39 5.28 -8.63 -8.11
N ASP A 40 5.78 -7.65 -8.87
CA ASP A 40 4.97 -6.61 -9.51
C ASP A 40 4.04 -5.86 -8.53
N SER A 41 4.56 -5.54 -7.33
CA SER A 41 3.78 -4.95 -6.21
C SER A 41 2.55 -5.79 -5.79
N ASN A 42 2.55 -7.07 -6.14
CA ASN A 42 1.41 -7.98 -6.01
C ASN A 42 0.15 -7.43 -6.68
N LEU A 43 0.32 -6.87 -7.86
CA LEU A 43 -0.75 -6.42 -8.72
C LEU A 43 -0.62 -7.05 -10.10
N PHE A 44 -1.75 -7.20 -10.77
CA PHE A 44 -1.81 -7.61 -12.16
C PHE A 44 -2.77 -6.71 -12.93
N GLU A 45 -2.58 -6.64 -14.25
CA GLU A 45 -3.36 -5.80 -15.12
C GLU A 45 -4.60 -6.55 -15.62
N VAL A 46 -5.75 -5.87 -15.59
CA VAL A 46 -6.95 -6.28 -16.32
C VAL A 46 -7.19 -5.29 -17.45
N LYS A 47 -7.26 -5.82 -18.68
CA LYS A 47 -7.51 -5.05 -19.91
C LYS A 47 -8.87 -5.42 -20.47
N MET A 48 -9.67 -4.40 -20.78
CA MET A 48 -11.01 -4.51 -21.34
C MET A 48 -11.14 -3.55 -22.53
N PRO A 49 -10.48 -3.83 -23.66
CA PRO A 49 -10.52 -2.95 -24.82
C PRO A 49 -11.95 -2.87 -25.38
N PRO A 50 -12.46 -1.67 -25.71
CA PRO A 50 -13.82 -1.52 -26.21
C PRO A 50 -13.98 -2.17 -27.59
N GLY A 51 -15.11 -2.85 -27.79
CA GLY A 51 -15.60 -3.28 -29.10
C GLY A 51 -16.64 -2.31 -29.66
N PRO A 52 -17.46 -2.71 -30.65
CA PRO A 52 -18.60 -1.92 -31.11
C PRO A 52 -19.61 -1.62 -29.99
N VAL A 53 -20.26 -0.45 -30.05
CA VAL A 53 -21.28 -0.03 -29.08
C VAL A 53 -22.38 -1.09 -28.93
N GLY A 54 -22.77 -1.36 -27.68
CA GLY A 54 -23.77 -2.37 -27.32
C GLY A 54 -23.23 -3.80 -27.16
N GLN A 55 -21.95 -4.05 -27.50
CA GLN A 55 -21.36 -5.39 -27.36
C GLN A 55 -20.69 -5.60 -26.01
N LEU A 56 -20.68 -6.86 -25.56
CA LEU A 56 -19.91 -7.29 -24.40
C LEU A 56 -18.41 -7.29 -24.71
N ILE A 57 -17.63 -6.86 -23.74
CA ILE A 57 -16.17 -6.80 -23.83
C ILE A 57 -15.56 -8.11 -23.31
N LYS A 58 -14.53 -8.58 -24.02
CA LYS A 58 -13.68 -9.67 -23.53
C LYS A 58 -12.57 -9.08 -22.67
N ALA A 59 -12.56 -9.42 -21.38
CA ALA A 59 -11.45 -9.11 -20.51
C ALA A 59 -10.24 -10.02 -20.78
N SER A 60 -9.05 -9.49 -20.55
CA SER A 60 -7.80 -10.23 -20.52
C SER A 60 -6.95 -9.76 -19.34
N SER A 61 -6.14 -10.65 -18.77
CA SER A 61 -5.22 -10.33 -17.69
C SER A 61 -3.92 -11.11 -17.81
N ASP A 62 -2.87 -10.64 -17.15
CA ASP A 62 -1.59 -11.33 -16.99
C ASP A 62 -1.54 -12.12 -15.67
N SER A 63 -2.63 -12.80 -15.33
CA SER A 63 -2.79 -13.55 -14.08
C SER A 63 -3.47 -14.90 -14.30
N PRO A 64 -3.37 -15.86 -13.36
CA PRO A 64 -4.01 -17.17 -13.49
C PRO A 64 -5.52 -17.13 -13.18
N PHE A 65 -6.06 -15.96 -12.84
CA PHE A 65 -7.39 -15.84 -12.26
C PHE A 65 -8.44 -15.57 -13.34
N ALA A 66 -9.58 -16.27 -13.25
CA ALA A 66 -10.67 -16.11 -14.19
C ALA A 66 -11.45 -14.80 -13.95
N ILE A 67 -11.88 -14.16 -15.04
CA ILE A 67 -12.65 -12.92 -15.04
C ILE A 67 -13.95 -13.13 -15.80
N ASP A 68 -15.07 -12.91 -15.11
CA ASP A 68 -16.41 -12.82 -15.67
C ASP A 68 -16.74 -11.36 -15.98
N ALA A 69 -16.44 -10.94 -17.20
CA ALA A 69 -16.72 -9.59 -17.68
C ALA A 69 -18.17 -9.48 -18.18
N LYS A 70 -18.97 -8.71 -17.44
CA LYS A 70 -20.26 -8.18 -17.88
C LYS A 70 -20.13 -6.68 -18.10
N VAL A 71 -19.16 -6.32 -18.94
CA VAL A 71 -18.84 -4.94 -19.32
C VAL A 71 -19.26 -4.76 -20.76
N THR A 72 -19.92 -3.65 -21.08
CA THR A 72 -20.37 -3.34 -22.44
C THR A 72 -19.69 -2.09 -22.98
N THR A 73 -19.52 -2.00 -24.30
CA THR A 73 -19.18 -0.72 -24.91
C THR A 73 -20.43 0.16 -24.94
N ALA A 74 -20.32 1.42 -24.52
CA ALA A 74 -21.39 2.43 -24.61
C ALA A 74 -20.85 3.77 -25.11
N GLU A 75 -21.75 4.69 -25.49
CA GLU A 75 -21.37 6.05 -25.89
C GLU A 75 -20.89 6.91 -24.71
N GLU A 76 -21.35 6.57 -23.51
CA GLU A 76 -20.92 7.16 -22.24
C GLU A 76 -20.25 6.07 -21.39
N GLY A 77 -19.05 6.34 -20.90
CA GLY A 77 -18.34 5.44 -19.99
C GLY A 77 -18.78 5.64 -18.54
N ASP A 78 -18.62 4.60 -17.72
CA ASP A 78 -18.73 4.72 -16.27
C ASP A 78 -17.51 4.07 -15.58
N PRO A 79 -17.27 4.37 -14.29
CA PRO A 79 -16.18 3.71 -13.57
C PRO A 79 -16.40 2.20 -13.53
N LEU A 80 -15.49 1.46 -14.17
CA LEU A 80 -15.51 0.01 -14.13
C LEU A 80 -15.29 -0.49 -12.70
N LYS A 81 -16.09 -1.48 -12.32
CA LYS A 81 -15.97 -2.16 -11.03
C LYS A 81 -15.50 -3.59 -11.24
N ILE A 82 -14.41 -3.97 -10.59
CA ILE A 82 -13.90 -5.34 -10.53
C ILE A 82 -13.90 -5.79 -9.07
N VAL A 83 -14.58 -6.90 -8.77
CA VAL A 83 -14.65 -7.47 -7.42
C VAL A 83 -14.46 -8.97 -7.44
N TRP A 84 -13.91 -9.51 -6.35
CA TRP A 84 -13.83 -10.95 -6.13
C TRP A 84 -15.19 -11.53 -5.70
N VAL A 85 -15.63 -12.59 -6.39
CA VAL A 85 -16.82 -13.39 -6.05
C VAL A 85 -16.41 -14.86 -6.05
N GLY A 86 -16.19 -15.41 -4.86
CA GLY A 86 -15.54 -16.72 -4.72
C GLY A 86 -14.12 -16.68 -5.30
N ASP A 87 -13.83 -17.58 -6.25
CA ASP A 87 -12.52 -17.72 -6.90
C ASP A 87 -12.43 -17.00 -8.27
N ARG A 88 -13.47 -16.25 -8.65
CA ARG A 88 -13.54 -15.52 -9.92
C ARG A 88 -13.69 -14.02 -9.66
N MET A 89 -13.16 -13.21 -10.56
CA MET A 89 -13.45 -11.78 -10.59
C MET A 89 -14.70 -11.53 -11.40
N LYS A 90 -15.56 -10.63 -10.94
CA LYS A 90 -16.67 -10.09 -11.72
C LYS A 90 -16.34 -8.65 -12.10
N ALA A 91 -16.33 -8.35 -13.39
CA ALA A 91 -16.18 -7.00 -13.91
C ALA A 91 -17.52 -6.49 -14.44
N THR A 92 -17.91 -5.27 -14.08
CA THR A 92 -19.17 -4.62 -14.52
C THR A 92 -18.93 -3.14 -14.82
N GLY A 93 -19.73 -2.59 -15.74
CA GLY A 93 -19.68 -1.19 -16.15
C GLY A 93 -19.74 -1.06 -17.67
N HIS A 94 -19.36 0.12 -18.15
CA HIS A 94 -19.43 0.57 -19.52
C HIS A 94 -18.11 1.25 -19.91
N VAL A 95 -17.60 0.92 -21.10
CA VAL A 95 -16.40 1.56 -21.66
C VAL A 95 -16.78 2.38 -22.87
N ASN A 96 -16.29 3.62 -22.92
CA ASN A 96 -16.43 4.48 -24.08
C ASN A 96 -15.33 4.17 -25.11
N PRO A 97 -15.67 3.83 -26.38
CA PRO A 97 -14.67 3.54 -27.40
C PRO A 97 -13.84 4.76 -27.83
N ASN A 98 -14.30 5.97 -27.51
CA ASN A 98 -13.61 7.22 -27.82
C ASN A 98 -12.66 7.69 -26.69
N GLU A 99 -12.63 6.98 -25.56
CA GLU A 99 -11.75 7.29 -24.43
C GLU A 99 -10.55 6.33 -24.39
N GLU A 100 -9.41 6.84 -23.92
CA GLU A 100 -8.23 6.01 -23.70
C GLU A 100 -8.49 5.04 -22.55
N MET A 101 -8.59 3.75 -22.86
CA MET A 101 -8.77 2.72 -21.85
C MET A 101 -7.44 2.38 -21.16
N LYS A 102 -7.32 2.75 -19.89
CA LYS A 102 -6.18 2.37 -19.05
C LYS A 102 -6.40 0.99 -18.42
N PRO A 103 -5.36 0.15 -18.32
CA PRO A 103 -5.45 -1.10 -17.57
C PRO A 103 -5.86 -0.84 -16.13
N ILE A 104 -6.70 -1.72 -15.59
CA ILE A 104 -7.10 -1.68 -14.18
C ILE A 104 -6.17 -2.60 -13.40
N MET A 105 -5.51 -2.03 -12.40
CA MET A 105 -4.66 -2.79 -11.48
C MET A 105 -5.54 -3.50 -10.45
N VAL A 106 -5.30 -4.80 -10.27
CA VAL A 106 -6.07 -5.65 -9.36
C VAL A 106 -5.10 -6.46 -8.50
N SER A 107 -5.41 -6.63 -7.22
CA SER A 107 -4.63 -7.48 -6.33
C SER A 107 -5.14 -8.94 -6.34
N PRO A 108 -4.22 -9.93 -6.20
CA PRO A 108 -4.57 -11.34 -6.28
C PRO A 108 -5.34 -11.80 -5.06
N LYS A 109 -6.30 -12.72 -5.26
CA LYS A 109 -6.97 -13.42 -4.17
C LYS A 109 -6.02 -14.29 -3.36
N THR A 110 -5.08 -14.94 -4.05
CA THR A 110 -4.07 -15.83 -3.47
C THR A 110 -2.68 -15.47 -3.98
N ILE A 111 -1.83 -14.94 -3.09
CA ILE A 111 -0.49 -14.48 -3.45
C ILE A 111 0.41 -15.62 -3.92
N ASP A 112 0.29 -16.80 -3.32
CA ASP A 112 1.10 -17.98 -3.65
C ASP A 112 0.83 -18.45 -5.10
N THR A 113 -0.44 -18.56 -5.47
CA THR A 113 -0.85 -18.91 -6.84
C THR A 113 -0.35 -17.88 -7.85
N PHE A 114 -0.44 -16.60 -7.49
CA PHE A 114 0.03 -15.51 -8.35
C PHE A 114 1.55 -15.55 -8.55
N ALA A 115 2.32 -15.75 -7.48
CA ALA A 115 3.77 -15.85 -7.55
C ALA A 115 4.23 -17.07 -8.34
N LEU A 116 3.62 -18.24 -8.10
CA LEU A 116 3.89 -19.45 -8.88
C LEU A 116 3.60 -19.25 -10.37
N TYR A 117 2.48 -18.61 -10.71
CA TYR A 117 2.14 -18.30 -12.11
C TYR A 117 3.18 -17.38 -12.76
N LYS A 118 3.57 -16.28 -12.09
CA LYS A 118 4.58 -15.35 -12.62
C LYS A 118 5.94 -16.02 -12.81
N MET A 119 6.37 -16.81 -11.83
CA MET A 119 7.62 -17.55 -11.91
C MET A 119 7.61 -18.65 -12.98
N GLN A 120 6.50 -19.37 -13.11
CA GLN A 120 6.34 -20.37 -14.17
C GLN A 120 6.44 -19.73 -15.56
N ARG A 121 5.83 -18.55 -15.77
CA ARG A 121 5.96 -17.83 -17.04
C ARG A 121 7.40 -17.46 -17.38
N VAL A 122 8.17 -17.01 -16.40
CA VAL A 122 9.60 -16.71 -16.59
C VAL A 122 10.37 -17.98 -16.92
N MET A 123 10.10 -19.08 -16.21
CA MET A 123 10.71 -20.38 -16.50
C MET A 123 10.40 -20.85 -17.92
N ASP A 124 9.16 -20.76 -18.37
CA ASP A 124 8.73 -21.16 -19.71
C ASP A 124 9.42 -20.32 -20.79
N GLN A 125 9.50 -19.00 -20.60
CA GLN A 125 10.20 -18.08 -21.50
C GLN A 125 11.70 -18.40 -21.62
N LEU A 126 12.32 -18.80 -20.52
CA LEU A 126 13.73 -19.19 -20.46
C LEU A 126 13.95 -20.68 -20.74
N GLN A 127 12.89 -21.43 -21.08
CA GLN A 127 12.92 -22.88 -21.32
C GLN A 127 13.50 -23.69 -20.14
N ILE A 128 13.35 -23.19 -18.92
CA ILE A 128 13.81 -23.83 -17.68
C ILE A 128 12.78 -24.90 -17.28
N LYS A 129 13.21 -26.16 -17.31
CA LYS A 129 12.42 -27.30 -16.79
C LYS A 129 12.66 -27.50 -15.29
N GLY A 130 11.62 -27.87 -14.55
CA GLY A 130 11.70 -28.20 -13.12
C GLY A 130 10.35 -28.00 -12.43
N ASN A 131 10.17 -28.56 -11.25
CA ASN A 131 8.98 -28.34 -10.43
C ASN A 131 9.23 -27.18 -9.47
N ILE A 132 8.39 -26.16 -9.51
CA ILE A 132 8.50 -25.01 -8.62
C ILE A 132 7.50 -25.13 -7.45
N VAL A 133 7.96 -24.87 -6.23
CA VAL A 133 7.12 -24.91 -5.02
C VAL A 133 7.50 -23.76 -4.08
N ILE A 134 6.53 -23.26 -3.32
CA ILE A 134 6.75 -22.27 -2.27
C ILE A 134 6.98 -22.99 -0.94
N VAL A 135 7.98 -22.56 -0.19
CA VAL A 135 8.26 -23.04 1.18
C VAL A 135 8.18 -21.88 2.17
N LYS A 136 7.63 -22.13 3.36
CA LYS A 136 7.41 -21.11 4.41
C LYS A 136 7.94 -21.53 5.77
N ASP A 137 8.43 -22.76 5.89
CA ASP A 137 8.80 -23.41 7.15
C ASP A 137 10.30 -23.28 7.50
N ARG A 138 11.01 -22.36 6.83
CA ARG A 138 12.48 -22.24 6.90
C ARG A 138 13.16 -23.57 6.62
N THR A 139 12.76 -24.21 5.51
CA THR A 139 13.32 -25.49 5.07
C THR A 139 14.84 -25.47 5.17
N LYS A 140 15.43 -26.42 5.90
CA LYS A 140 16.89 -26.52 6.01
C LYS A 140 17.49 -26.80 4.63
N LEU A 141 18.21 -25.84 4.11
CA LEU A 141 18.97 -26.03 2.88
C LEU A 141 20.16 -26.98 3.11
N PRO A 142 20.61 -27.73 2.08
CA PRO A 142 21.84 -28.53 2.16
C PRO A 142 23.05 -27.69 2.60
N LYS A 143 24.07 -28.32 3.18
CA LYS A 143 25.25 -27.58 3.66
C LYS A 143 26.06 -26.91 2.53
N ASP A 144 25.94 -27.44 1.32
CA ASP A 144 26.71 -27.01 0.13
C ASP A 144 25.86 -26.13 -0.81
N VAL A 145 25.15 -25.13 -0.28
CA VAL A 145 24.43 -24.15 -1.10
C VAL A 145 25.33 -22.94 -1.32
N GLY A 146 25.61 -22.61 -2.58
CA GLY A 146 26.30 -21.39 -2.97
C GLY A 146 25.33 -20.33 -3.50
N GLU A 147 25.58 -19.05 -3.18
CA GLU A 147 24.88 -17.93 -3.83
C GLU A 147 25.32 -17.85 -5.30
N VAL A 148 24.37 -18.00 -6.22
CA VAL A 148 24.63 -17.87 -7.66
C VAL A 148 24.44 -16.42 -8.13
N ALA A 149 23.45 -15.73 -7.55
CA ALA A 149 23.17 -14.33 -7.84
C ALA A 149 22.38 -13.71 -6.69
N SER A 150 22.52 -12.40 -6.52
CA SER A 150 21.68 -11.59 -5.64
C SER A 150 21.15 -10.36 -6.36
N HIS A 151 19.92 -10.00 -6.03
CA HIS A 151 19.28 -8.75 -6.44
C HIS A 151 18.99 -7.92 -5.19
N ARG A 152 19.26 -6.61 -5.27
CA ARG A 152 18.93 -5.65 -4.23
C ARG A 152 17.99 -4.60 -4.80
N SER A 153 16.97 -4.23 -4.03
CA SER A 153 16.09 -3.12 -4.38
C SER A 153 16.87 -1.82 -4.49
N ILE A 154 16.23 -0.80 -5.08
CA ILE A 154 16.65 0.59 -4.88
C ILE A 154 16.71 0.93 -3.37
N PRO A 155 17.54 1.88 -2.94
CA PRO A 155 17.72 2.18 -1.53
C PRO A 155 16.47 2.84 -0.93
N LEU A 156 16.30 2.68 0.39
CA LEU A 156 15.13 3.20 1.12
C LEU A 156 14.86 4.69 0.89
N LYS A 157 15.92 5.50 0.76
CA LYS A 157 15.83 6.94 0.46
C LYS A 157 15.13 7.28 -0.87
N ASP A 158 15.10 6.33 -1.81
CA ASP A 158 14.45 6.48 -3.11
C ASP A 158 13.05 5.84 -3.11
N ILE A 159 12.78 4.90 -2.19
CA ILE A 159 11.47 4.26 -1.99
C ILE A 159 10.51 5.16 -1.20
N LEU A 160 10.98 5.77 -0.11
CA LEU A 160 10.12 6.49 0.82
C LEU A 160 9.45 7.74 0.23
N PRO A 161 10.13 8.60 -0.55
CA PRO A 161 9.49 9.81 -1.09
C PRO A 161 8.24 9.56 -1.93
N PRO A 162 8.26 8.68 -2.96
CA PRO A 162 7.03 8.40 -3.71
C PRO A 162 5.96 7.73 -2.83
N ALA A 163 6.36 6.85 -1.90
CA ALA A 163 5.42 6.19 -1.00
C ALA A 163 4.69 7.17 -0.05
N LEU A 164 5.41 8.16 0.49
CA LEU A 164 4.82 9.21 1.33
C LEU A 164 3.89 10.14 0.53
N LYS A 165 4.29 10.53 -0.68
CA LYS A 165 3.49 11.41 -1.55
C LYS A 165 2.21 10.75 -2.03
N MET A 166 2.29 9.51 -2.51
CA MET A 166 1.17 8.74 -3.06
C MET A 166 0.38 7.98 -2.00
N SER A 167 0.88 7.89 -0.77
CA SER A 167 0.32 7.05 0.30
C SER A 167 0.30 5.56 -0.08
N ASP A 168 1.48 5.03 -0.45
CA ASP A 168 1.63 3.65 -0.91
C ASP A 168 1.56 2.65 0.26
N ASN A 169 0.38 2.05 0.43
CA ASN A 169 0.12 1.07 1.49
C ASN A 169 1.00 -0.17 1.37
N PHE A 170 1.27 -0.64 0.14
CA PHE A 170 2.10 -1.82 -0.10
C PHE A 170 3.51 -1.62 0.45
N VAL A 171 4.09 -0.44 0.18
CA VAL A 171 5.41 -0.07 0.71
C VAL A 171 5.39 0.01 2.24
N PHE A 172 4.42 0.70 2.83
CA PHE A 172 4.38 0.86 4.29
C PHE A 172 4.21 -0.46 5.04
N ASP A 173 3.34 -1.35 4.55
CA ASP A 173 3.12 -2.67 5.15
C ASP A 173 4.31 -3.61 4.93
N SER A 174 4.98 -3.53 3.77
CA SER A 174 6.24 -4.24 3.53
C SER A 174 7.36 -3.77 4.46
N LEU A 175 7.46 -2.46 4.70
CA LEU A 175 8.43 -1.88 5.63
C LEU A 175 8.12 -2.28 7.07
N TYR A 176 6.84 -2.28 7.47
CA TYR A 176 6.41 -2.74 8.78
C TYR A 176 6.89 -4.18 9.03
N LEU A 177 6.51 -5.15 8.19
CA LEU A 177 6.94 -6.54 8.35
C LEU A 177 8.48 -6.71 8.29
N THR A 178 9.16 -5.89 7.48
CA THR A 178 10.63 -5.86 7.45
C THR A 178 11.24 -5.39 8.77
N MET A 179 10.63 -4.37 9.40
CA MET A 179 11.05 -3.87 10.71
C MET A 179 10.78 -4.91 11.80
N LEU A 180 9.63 -5.59 11.79
CA LEU A 180 9.34 -6.69 12.71
C LEU A 180 10.40 -7.78 12.58
N HIS A 181 10.67 -8.24 11.36
CA HIS A 181 11.71 -9.24 11.12
C HIS A 181 13.11 -8.80 11.58
N ARG A 182 13.43 -7.51 11.49
CA ARG A 182 14.76 -6.98 11.85
C ARG A 182 14.93 -6.72 13.34
N PHE A 183 13.89 -6.26 14.02
CA PHE A 183 13.97 -5.70 15.37
C PHE A 183 13.18 -6.48 16.42
N SER A 184 12.34 -7.44 16.01
CA SER A 184 11.70 -8.34 16.95
C SER A 184 12.74 -9.20 17.66
N LYS A 185 12.46 -9.53 18.92
CA LYS A 185 13.22 -10.50 19.71
C LYS A 185 12.73 -11.93 19.45
N GLU A 186 11.64 -12.10 18.72
CA GLU A 186 11.05 -13.39 18.40
C GLU A 186 11.78 -14.06 17.24
N ALA A 187 11.89 -15.39 17.29
CA ALA A 187 12.57 -16.16 16.25
C ALA A 187 11.77 -16.25 14.95
N VAL A 188 10.43 -16.17 15.06
CA VAL A 188 9.46 -16.31 13.97
C VAL A 188 8.57 -15.07 13.97
N ILE A 189 8.24 -14.59 12.77
CA ILE A 189 7.31 -13.47 12.57
C ILE A 189 6.10 -14.03 11.82
N ASP A 190 5.02 -14.28 12.54
CA ASP A 190 3.81 -14.94 12.06
C ASP A 190 2.52 -14.21 12.46
N ASP A 191 2.63 -13.12 13.23
CA ASP A 191 1.52 -12.22 13.55
C ASP A 191 1.92 -10.74 13.39
N TRP A 192 1.05 -9.95 12.76
CA TRP A 192 1.22 -8.50 12.67
C TRP A 192 1.24 -7.84 14.06
N ALA A 193 0.52 -8.41 15.04
CA ALA A 193 0.43 -7.86 16.39
C ALA A 193 1.79 -7.80 17.12
N GLN A 194 2.76 -8.63 16.72
CA GLN A 194 4.14 -8.58 17.23
C GLN A 194 4.79 -7.20 17.00
N GLY A 195 4.30 -6.46 16.00
CA GLY A 195 4.85 -5.19 15.60
C GLY A 195 4.56 -4.01 16.51
N ASP A 196 3.45 -4.04 17.25
CA ASP A 196 3.09 -2.93 18.15
C ASP A 196 4.21 -2.67 19.18
N ALA A 197 4.70 -3.72 19.83
CA ALA A 197 5.79 -3.64 20.79
C ALA A 197 7.12 -3.18 20.14
N VAL A 198 7.42 -3.68 18.93
CA VAL A 198 8.62 -3.30 18.19
C VAL A 198 8.59 -1.81 17.84
N MET A 199 7.48 -1.31 17.30
CA MET A 199 7.33 0.09 16.93
C MET A 199 7.37 1.01 18.15
N LYS A 200 6.72 0.64 19.25
CA LYS A 200 6.77 1.39 20.53
C LYS A 200 8.20 1.49 21.05
N ALA A 201 8.96 0.38 21.05
CA ALA A 201 10.35 0.38 21.48
C ALA A 201 11.21 1.28 20.59
N LEU A 202 11.11 1.16 19.27
CA LEU A 202 11.87 2.00 18.33
C LEU A 202 11.56 3.49 18.51
N MET A 203 10.29 3.86 18.70
CA MET A 203 9.88 5.25 18.93
C MET A 203 10.44 5.81 20.24
N LYS A 204 10.45 4.99 21.29
CA LYS A 204 11.00 5.36 22.59
C LYS A 204 12.53 5.47 22.55
N ASP A 205 13.20 4.48 21.98
CA ASP A 205 14.65 4.35 22.01
C ASP A 205 15.35 5.36 21.09
N HIS A 206 14.78 5.64 19.91
CA HIS A 206 15.40 6.54 18.93
C HIS A 206 14.90 7.98 19.01
N TYR A 207 13.65 8.20 19.41
CA TYR A 207 13.03 9.51 19.36
C TYR A 207 12.54 10.02 20.74
N GLY A 208 12.61 9.19 21.78
CA GLY A 208 12.15 9.55 23.12
C GLY A 208 10.63 9.78 23.18
N VAL A 209 9.86 9.22 22.24
CA VAL A 209 8.40 9.39 22.17
C VAL A 209 7.72 8.19 22.82
N ASP A 210 6.90 8.45 23.84
CA ASP A 210 6.11 7.42 24.52
C ASP A 210 4.82 7.13 23.72
N MET A 211 4.75 5.91 23.20
CA MET A 211 3.64 5.42 22.40
C MET A 211 2.82 4.35 23.13
N GLU A 212 2.97 4.17 24.45
CA GLU A 212 2.32 3.09 25.21
C GLU A 212 0.79 3.05 25.05
N LYS A 213 0.14 4.21 24.92
CA LYS A 213 -1.31 4.33 24.70
C LYS A 213 -1.76 4.26 23.24
N ALA A 214 -0.83 4.00 22.32
CA ALA A 214 -1.14 3.71 20.93
C ALA A 214 -1.34 2.20 20.73
N LEU A 215 -2.00 1.86 19.63
CA LEU A 215 -2.07 0.51 19.08
C LEU A 215 -1.72 0.61 17.60
N MET A 216 -0.59 0.04 17.19
CA MET A 216 -0.08 0.05 15.82
C MET A 216 -0.11 -1.36 15.24
N VAL A 217 -1.11 -1.62 14.40
CA VAL A 217 -1.42 -2.96 13.86
C VAL A 217 -0.77 -3.20 12.50
N ASP A 218 -0.53 -2.14 11.74
CA ASP A 218 0.10 -2.18 10.42
C ASP A 218 0.91 -0.93 10.13
N GLY A 219 1.59 -0.90 8.97
CA GLY A 219 2.40 0.24 8.54
C GLY A 219 1.59 1.27 7.76
N SER A 220 0.59 0.81 7.01
CA SER A 220 -0.21 1.63 6.09
C SER A 220 -1.30 2.46 6.77
N GLY A 221 -1.77 2.04 7.94
CA GLY A 221 -2.92 2.64 8.61
C GLY A 221 -4.27 2.12 8.11
N LEU A 222 -4.30 1.06 7.29
CA LEU A 222 -5.54 0.48 6.73
C LEU A 222 -6.40 -0.20 7.81
N SER A 223 -5.77 -0.84 8.79
CA SER A 223 -6.45 -1.54 9.88
C SER A 223 -7.33 -0.58 10.68
N ARG A 224 -8.61 -0.93 10.87
CA ARG A 224 -9.51 -0.16 11.76
C ARG A 224 -9.19 -0.36 13.23
N TYR A 225 -8.22 -1.17 13.58
CA TYR A 225 -7.73 -1.32 14.96
C TYR A 225 -6.65 -0.31 15.33
N ASN A 226 -6.02 0.36 14.37
CA ASN A 226 -5.04 1.40 14.67
C ASN A 226 -5.62 2.48 15.59
N ARG A 227 -4.93 2.80 16.69
CA ARG A 227 -5.30 3.86 17.63
C ARG A 227 -4.07 4.70 17.94
N ILE A 228 -4.17 5.99 17.70
CA ILE A 228 -3.14 6.95 18.07
C ILE A 228 -3.80 8.27 18.48
N GLN A 229 -3.29 8.88 19.54
CA GLN A 229 -3.76 10.21 19.96
C GLN A 229 -3.10 11.28 19.10
N PRO A 230 -3.80 12.36 18.71
CA PRO A 230 -3.20 13.45 17.94
C PRO A 230 -1.92 14.02 18.57
N LEU A 231 -1.87 14.11 19.91
CA LEU A 231 -0.70 14.58 20.64
C LEU A 231 0.52 13.68 20.47
N MET A 232 0.34 12.36 20.42
CA MET A 232 1.44 11.41 20.19
C MET A 232 2.00 11.59 18.78
N LEU A 233 1.12 11.66 17.76
CA LEU A 233 1.56 11.90 16.39
C LEU A 233 2.25 13.26 16.24
N PHE A 234 1.79 14.29 16.96
CA PHE A 234 2.44 15.60 17.00
C PHE A 234 3.86 15.51 17.60
N GLN A 235 4.06 14.72 18.65
CA GLN A 235 5.40 14.48 19.20
C GLN A 235 6.32 13.76 18.20
N VAL A 236 5.79 12.79 17.46
CA VAL A 236 6.51 12.15 16.35
C VAL A 236 6.92 13.17 15.30
N LEU A 237 6.01 14.04 14.86
CA LEU A 237 6.32 15.09 13.88
C LEU A 237 7.37 16.07 14.40
N LYS A 238 7.33 16.44 15.68
CA LYS A 238 8.37 17.31 16.26
C LYS A 238 9.77 16.70 16.13
N LYS A 239 9.89 15.38 16.33
CA LYS A 239 11.15 14.65 16.15
C LYS A 239 11.50 14.45 14.67
N GLY A 240 10.52 14.12 13.84
CA GLY A 240 10.71 13.96 12.40
C GLY A 240 11.19 15.22 11.69
N TYR A 241 10.92 16.41 12.23
CA TYR A 241 11.38 17.68 11.63
C TYR A 241 12.91 17.82 11.56
N GLU A 242 13.63 17.10 12.42
CA GLU A 242 15.09 17.04 12.43
C GLU A 242 15.64 16.35 11.16
N ASP A 243 14.86 15.47 10.51
CA ASP A 243 15.22 14.82 9.25
C ASP A 243 14.62 15.57 8.05
N LYS A 244 15.47 16.33 7.35
CA LYS A 244 15.07 17.06 6.15
C LYS A 244 14.65 16.16 5.00
N ASN A 245 15.15 14.93 4.92
CA ASN A 245 14.70 13.98 3.89
C ASN A 245 13.26 13.56 4.14
N PHE A 246 12.88 13.31 5.40
CA PHE A 246 11.50 13.02 5.78
C PHE A 246 10.57 14.19 5.45
N VAL A 247 10.92 15.41 5.87
CA VAL A 247 10.09 16.61 5.60
C VAL A 247 9.89 16.83 4.10
N ASN A 248 10.96 16.74 3.31
CA ASN A 248 10.90 16.94 1.86
C ASN A 248 10.19 15.82 1.10
N ALA A 249 10.01 14.66 1.74
CA ALA A 249 9.29 13.51 1.17
C ALA A 249 7.77 13.61 1.36
N LEU A 250 7.28 14.53 2.19
CA LEU A 250 5.83 14.74 2.37
C LEU A 250 5.22 15.43 1.14
N ALA A 251 3.91 15.21 0.93
CA ALA A 251 3.18 15.81 -0.17
C ALA A 251 2.97 17.31 0.04
N ARG A 252 2.96 18.06 -1.06
CA ARG A 252 2.62 19.49 -1.06
C ARG A 252 1.28 19.76 -1.78
N PRO A 253 0.55 20.81 -1.39
CA PRO A 253 -0.62 21.29 -2.13
C PRO A 253 -0.32 21.47 -3.62
N GLY A 254 -1.17 20.92 -4.49
CA GLY A 254 -1.01 21.04 -5.94
C GLY A 254 0.07 20.15 -6.55
N GLU A 255 0.78 19.35 -5.76
CA GLU A 255 1.88 18.52 -6.27
C GLU A 255 1.37 17.33 -7.09
N GLU A 256 1.77 17.27 -8.35
CA GLU A 256 1.48 16.15 -9.25
C GLU A 256 2.03 14.83 -8.71
N GLY A 257 1.25 13.75 -8.88
CA GLY A 257 1.62 12.44 -8.32
C GLY A 257 1.59 12.39 -6.79
N SER A 258 0.82 13.26 -6.12
CA SER A 258 0.64 13.24 -4.67
C SER A 258 -0.82 13.21 -4.25
N THR A 259 -1.07 12.81 -3.01
CA THR A 259 -2.40 12.85 -2.38
C THR A 259 -2.95 14.26 -2.13
N LEU A 260 -2.12 15.31 -2.31
CA LEU A 260 -2.52 16.72 -2.17
C LEU A 260 -2.64 17.45 -3.52
N LYS A 261 -2.49 16.74 -4.64
CA LYS A 261 -2.62 17.30 -6.00
C LYS A 261 -3.83 18.22 -6.17
N ASN A 262 -4.99 17.81 -5.65
CA ASN A 262 -6.26 18.52 -5.84
C ASN A 262 -6.64 19.42 -4.65
N ARG A 263 -5.73 19.70 -3.72
CA ARG A 263 -5.99 20.49 -2.49
C ARG A 263 -5.18 21.79 -2.49
N THR A 264 -5.42 22.63 -3.49
CA THR A 264 -4.67 23.88 -3.74
C THR A 264 -5.01 25.02 -2.79
N ASP A 265 -6.11 24.92 -2.03
CA ASP A 265 -6.54 25.96 -1.08
C ASP A 265 -5.76 25.92 0.26
N LEU A 266 -4.95 24.89 0.47
CA LEU A 266 -4.03 24.78 1.61
C LEU A 266 -2.83 25.76 1.44
N PRO A 267 -2.17 26.16 2.54
CA PRO A 267 -0.94 26.97 2.47
C PRO A 267 0.12 26.40 1.53
N GLU A 268 0.73 27.23 0.68
CA GLU A 268 1.67 26.78 -0.37
C GLU A 268 2.92 26.04 0.18
N LYS A 269 3.40 26.46 1.36
CA LYS A 269 4.55 25.87 2.06
C LYS A 269 4.13 24.82 3.09
N LEU A 270 3.00 24.15 2.86
CA LEU A 270 2.55 23.00 3.63
C LEU A 270 3.15 21.70 3.09
N TYR A 271 3.67 20.88 3.99
CA TYR A 271 4.26 19.57 3.75
C TYR A 271 3.52 18.58 4.64
N ALA A 272 2.69 17.70 4.06
CA ALA A 272 1.82 16.86 4.87
C ALA A 272 1.62 15.45 4.34
N LYS A 273 1.22 14.57 5.27
CA LYS A 273 0.72 13.23 5.00
C LYS A 273 -0.80 13.22 5.19
N THR A 274 -1.49 12.71 4.18
CA THR A 274 -2.94 12.45 4.23
C THR A 274 -3.23 11.09 4.86
N GLY A 275 -4.41 10.95 5.46
CA GLY A 275 -4.97 9.66 5.86
C GLY A 275 -6.46 9.65 5.56
N GLY A 276 -6.93 8.67 4.79
CA GLY A 276 -8.32 8.60 4.37
C GLY A 276 -8.82 7.17 4.38
N LEU A 277 -9.95 6.94 5.05
CA LEU A 277 -10.75 5.72 4.98
C LEU A 277 -12.22 6.11 4.98
N MET A 278 -13.13 5.17 4.71
CA MET A 278 -14.56 5.43 4.91
C MET A 278 -14.81 5.91 6.35
N GLY A 279 -15.39 7.11 6.47
CA GLY A 279 -15.67 7.81 7.74
C GLY A 279 -14.46 8.34 8.50
N VAL A 280 -13.28 8.41 7.88
CA VAL A 280 -12.04 8.94 8.49
C VAL A 280 -11.31 9.86 7.52
N SER A 281 -10.88 11.03 8.00
CA SER A 281 -10.07 11.98 7.25
C SER A 281 -9.08 12.64 8.20
N CYS A 282 -7.80 12.49 7.87
CA CYS A 282 -6.67 13.00 8.65
C CYS A 282 -5.71 13.77 7.75
N LEU A 283 -5.10 14.79 8.32
CA LEU A 283 -3.97 15.50 7.71
C LEU A 283 -2.99 15.89 8.81
N CYS A 284 -1.72 15.59 8.63
CA CYS A 284 -0.68 15.99 9.57
C CYS A 284 0.61 16.36 8.84
N GLY A 285 1.42 17.22 9.43
CA GLY A 285 2.65 17.67 8.81
C GLY A 285 3.12 19.01 9.34
N TYR A 286 3.70 19.80 8.44
CA TYR A 286 4.32 21.08 8.75
C TYR A 286 3.83 22.18 7.82
N GLU A 287 3.77 23.39 8.36
CA GLU A 287 3.68 24.65 7.63
C GLU A 287 5.01 25.38 7.85
N LEU A 288 5.66 25.76 6.74
CA LEU A 288 7.04 26.25 6.71
C LEU A 288 7.13 27.64 6.07
N GLU A 289 6.09 28.48 6.19
CA GLU A 289 6.07 29.84 5.65
C GLU A 289 7.24 30.65 6.19
N ASN A 290 7.42 30.59 7.52
CA ASN A 290 8.55 31.14 8.22
C ASN A 290 9.50 30.02 8.68
N PRO A 291 10.69 29.86 8.05
CA PRO A 291 11.66 28.85 8.45
C PRO A 291 12.14 28.95 9.91
N GLU A 292 12.06 30.13 10.52
CA GLU A 292 12.43 30.37 11.92
C GLU A 292 11.31 30.00 12.90
N ASP A 293 10.08 29.83 12.43
CA ASP A 293 8.90 29.43 13.23
C ASP A 293 8.10 28.33 12.51
N PRO A 294 8.68 27.12 12.33
CA PRO A 294 7.98 26.02 11.67
C PRO A 294 6.83 25.51 12.54
N LYS A 295 5.63 25.40 11.96
CA LYS A 295 4.43 24.95 12.67
C LYS A 295 4.10 23.51 12.31
N ALA A 296 4.23 22.59 13.26
CA ALA A 296 3.71 21.24 13.12
C ALA A 296 2.20 21.20 13.42
N PHE A 297 1.45 20.32 12.76
CA PHE A 297 0.01 20.17 13.01
C PHE A 297 -0.47 18.73 12.83
N VAL A 298 -1.56 18.40 13.51
CA VAL A 298 -2.27 17.13 13.38
C VAL A 298 -3.77 17.40 13.43
N VAL A 299 -4.48 17.01 12.38
CA VAL A 299 -5.95 17.04 12.30
C VAL A 299 -6.44 15.63 12.04
N MET A 300 -7.36 15.14 12.87
CA MET A 300 -7.99 13.83 12.74
C MET A 300 -9.49 13.96 12.93
N VAL A 301 -10.27 13.51 11.94
CA VAL A 301 -11.74 13.53 11.98
C VAL A 301 -12.24 12.12 11.70
N ASN A 302 -13.05 11.59 12.62
CA ASN A 302 -13.62 10.24 12.57
C ASN A 302 -15.15 10.29 12.68
N GLY A 303 -15.82 9.26 12.17
CA GLY A 303 -17.24 9.01 12.41
C GLY A 303 -18.20 9.88 11.59
N PHE A 304 -17.76 10.38 10.43
CA PHE A 304 -18.61 11.15 9.52
C PHE A 304 -19.15 10.27 8.39
N ALA A 305 -20.35 10.59 7.90
CA ALA A 305 -20.99 9.92 6.76
C ALA A 305 -20.65 10.50 5.37
N PRO A 306 -20.40 11.82 5.20
CA PRO A 306 -19.99 12.40 3.92
C PRO A 306 -18.73 11.77 3.32
N THR A 307 -18.46 12.06 2.06
CA THR A 307 -17.18 11.73 1.42
C THR A 307 -16.04 12.54 2.04
N ALA A 308 -14.82 12.01 1.99
CA ALA A 308 -13.64 12.75 2.45
C ALA A 308 -13.47 14.11 1.73
N LYS A 309 -13.88 14.18 0.44
CA LYS A 309 -13.80 15.40 -0.37
C LYS A 309 -14.71 16.51 0.15
N GLU A 310 -15.92 16.18 0.58
CA GLU A 310 -16.82 17.15 1.22
C GLU A 310 -16.23 17.69 2.51
N LEU A 311 -15.52 16.85 3.27
CA LEU A 311 -14.88 17.26 4.52
C LEU A 311 -13.65 18.16 4.31
N PHE A 312 -12.96 18.08 3.16
CA PHE A 312 -11.85 18.99 2.85
C PHE A 312 -12.29 20.46 2.82
N GLN A 313 -13.55 20.74 2.44
CA GLN A 313 -14.12 22.10 2.47
C GLN A 313 -14.21 22.68 3.89
N VAL A 314 -14.12 21.85 4.92
CA VAL A 314 -14.11 22.25 6.33
C VAL A 314 -12.71 22.20 6.92
N ILE A 315 -11.96 21.11 6.65
CA ILE A 315 -10.62 20.89 7.21
C ILE A 315 -9.62 21.91 6.66
N ASP A 316 -9.64 22.19 5.36
CA ASP A 316 -8.59 22.98 4.71
C ASP A 316 -8.65 24.44 5.17
N PRO A 317 -9.83 25.10 5.24
CA PRO A 317 -9.94 26.44 5.82
C PRO A 317 -9.61 26.49 7.32
N PHE A 318 -9.95 25.44 8.08
CA PHE A 318 -9.58 25.35 9.50
C PHE A 318 -8.06 25.36 9.66
N ILE A 319 -7.34 24.51 8.91
CA ILE A 319 -5.88 24.44 8.91
C ILE A 319 -5.28 25.79 8.51
N HIS A 320 -5.77 26.38 7.41
CA HIS A 320 -5.28 27.67 6.93
C HIS A 320 -5.45 28.80 7.96
N LYS A 321 -6.58 28.82 8.67
CA LYS A 321 -6.86 29.82 9.72
C LYS A 321 -6.02 29.58 10.98
N SER A 322 -5.86 28.32 11.39
CA SER A 322 -5.17 27.95 12.62
C SER A 322 -3.65 28.09 12.55
N LEU A 323 -3.08 28.11 11.33
CA LEU A 323 -1.64 28.23 11.11
C LEU A 323 -1.19 29.66 10.78
N ARG A 324 -2.11 30.61 10.61
CA ARG A 324 -1.79 32.03 10.45
C ARG A 324 -1.55 32.70 11.80
#